data_AF-A0A924YNB2-F1
#
_entry.id   AF-A0A924YNB2-F1
#
_cell.length_a   1.000
_cell.length_b   1.000
_cell.length_c   1.000
_cell.angle_alpha   90.00
_cell.angle_beta   90.00
_cell.angle_gamma   90.00
#
_symmetry.space_group_name_H-M   'P 1'
#
loop_
_entity.id
_entity.type
_entity.pdbx_description
1 polymer ?
#
loop_
_entity_poly.entity_id
_entity_poly.type
_entity_poly.pdbx_seq_one_letter_code
_entity_poly.pdbx_strand_id
1 'polypeptide(L)'
;MMKVEVVLEALDNERYRASTRYPFDLSAEATTREETLAALKDLLDSKLAQVEVVELEVGTPTEPAWKTIVGTWKDHPDMDEVLENMREYRRQVNADPNRL
;
A
#
# COMPACT_ATOMS: atom_id res chain seq x y z
N MET A 1 5.87 1.59 -26.12
CA MET A 1 4.79 0.83 -25.48
C MET A 1 5.07 0.81 -23.98
N MET A 2 4.17 1.36 -23.16
CA MET A 2 4.29 1.36 -21.70
C MET A 2 3.69 0.06 -21.13
N LYS A 3 4.29 -0.49 -20.08
CA LYS A 3 3.72 -1.60 -19.30
C LYS A 3 3.25 -1.05 -17.96
N VAL A 4 2.05 -1.45 -17.54
CA VAL A 4 1.47 -1.10 -16.24
C VAL A 4 1.20 -2.40 -15.51
N GLU A 5 1.73 -2.51 -14.29
CA GLU A 5 1.40 -3.62 -13.40
C GLU A 5 -0.01 -3.40 -12.84
N VAL A 6 -0.86 -4.41 -12.97
CA VAL A 6 -2.26 -4.38 -12.54
C VAL A 6 -2.48 -5.47 -11.51
N VAL A 7 -3.30 -5.18 -10.51
CA VAL A 7 -3.82 -6.19 -9.58
C VAL A 7 -5.12 -6.72 -10.17
N LEU A 8 -5.24 -8.03 -10.29
CA LEU A 8 -6.49 -8.70 -10.69
C LEU A 8 -6.98 -9.56 -9.54
N GLU A 9 -8.16 -9.23 -9.02
CA GLU A 9 -8.83 -9.90 -7.91
C GLU A 9 -10.05 -10.65 -8.43
N ALA A 10 -10.24 -11.89 -7.97
CA ALA A 10 -11.52 -12.58 -8.09
C ALA A 10 -12.41 -12.17 -6.90
N LEU A 11 -13.62 -11.71 -7.20
CA LEU A 11 -14.62 -11.30 -6.22
C LEU A 11 -15.66 -12.40 -6.02
N ASP A 12 -16.44 -12.28 -4.93
CA ASP A 12 -17.63 -13.09 -4.74
C ASP A 12 -18.62 -12.87 -5.90
N ASN A 13 -19.34 -13.94 -6.29
CA ASN A 13 -20.28 -14.00 -7.41
C ASN A 13 -19.66 -14.04 -8.82
N GLU A 14 -18.53 -14.74 -8.99
CA GLU A 14 -17.91 -14.95 -10.33
C GLU A 14 -17.58 -13.64 -11.05
N ARG A 15 -17.23 -12.60 -10.29
CA ARG A 15 -16.79 -11.32 -10.85
C ARG A 15 -15.31 -11.15 -10.63
N TYR A 16 -14.72 -10.26 -11.40
CA TYR A 16 -13.33 -9.87 -11.32
C TYR A 16 -13.24 -8.36 -11.15
N ARG A 17 -12.20 -7.92 -10.44
CA ARG A 17 -11.79 -6.52 -10.37
C ARG A 17 -10.34 -6.42 -10.82
N ALA A 18 -10.07 -5.56 -11.80
CA ALA A 18 -8.71 -5.17 -12.14
C ALA A 18 -8.47 -3.74 -11.67
N SER A 19 -7.33 -3.48 -11.04
CA SER A 19 -6.98 -2.15 -10.52
C SER A 19 -5.52 -1.80 -10.77
N THR A 20 -5.27 -0.50 -10.91
CA THR A 20 -3.93 0.10 -10.89
C THR A 20 -3.77 0.96 -9.64
N ARG A 21 -2.53 1.28 -9.28
CA ARG A 21 -2.20 2.24 -8.23
C ARG A 21 -1.40 3.40 -8.81
N TYR A 22 -0.74 4.19 -7.96
CA TYR A 22 0.06 5.33 -8.40
C TYR A 22 0.98 4.97 -9.59
N PRO A 23 0.98 5.75 -10.69
CA PRO A 23 0.39 7.09 -10.83
C PRO A 23 -1.09 7.14 -11.27
N PHE A 24 -1.75 6.01 -11.54
CA PHE A 24 -3.13 5.97 -12.01
C PHE A 24 -4.00 5.13 -11.07
N ASP A 25 -4.85 5.78 -10.27
CA ASP A 25 -5.79 5.06 -9.41
C ASP A 25 -7.08 4.77 -10.19
N LEU A 26 -7.10 3.67 -10.94
CA LEU A 26 -8.20 3.24 -11.79
C LEU A 26 -8.59 1.80 -11.46
N SER A 27 -9.87 1.49 -11.60
CA SER A 27 -10.37 0.12 -11.45
C SER A 27 -11.52 -0.16 -12.38
N ALA A 28 -11.62 -1.40 -12.85
CA ALA A 28 -12.76 -1.91 -13.60
C ALA A 28 -13.21 -3.25 -13.02
N GLU A 29 -14.50 -3.56 -13.16
CA GLU A 29 -15.09 -4.84 -12.79
C GLU A 29 -15.88 -5.43 -13.95
N ALA A 30 -15.78 -6.74 -14.14
CA ALA A 30 -16.61 -7.49 -15.08
C ALA A 30 -16.78 -8.95 -14.64
N THR A 31 -17.56 -9.70 -15.40
CA THR A 31 -17.87 -11.12 -15.16
C THR A 31 -16.75 -12.06 -15.59
N THR A 32 -15.84 -11.61 -16.46
CA THR A 32 -14.70 -12.41 -16.90
C THR A 32 -13.40 -11.66 -16.70
N ARG A 33 -12.30 -12.42 -16.59
CA ARG A 33 -10.94 -11.89 -16.54
C ARG A 33 -10.66 -10.99 -17.75
N GLU A 34 -11.02 -11.45 -18.94
CA GLU A 34 -10.72 -10.79 -20.21
C GLU A 34 -11.48 -9.47 -20.34
N GLU A 35 -12.78 -9.47 -20.03
CA GLU A 35 -13.60 -8.25 -20.05
C GLU A 35 -13.10 -7.22 -19.04
N THR A 36 -12.71 -7.67 -17.84
CA THR A 36 -12.22 -6.78 -16.78
C THR A 36 -10.91 -6.11 -17.19
N LEU A 37 -9.99 -6.87 -17.78
CA LEU A 37 -8.72 -6.33 -18.28
C LEU A 37 -8.91 -5.41 -19.49
N ALA A 38 -9.84 -5.73 -20.39
CA ALA A 38 -10.18 -4.85 -21.52
C ALA A 38 -10.76 -3.52 -21.02
N ALA A 39 -11.70 -3.55 -20.08
CA ALA A 39 -12.28 -2.35 -19.49
C ALA A 39 -11.23 -1.48 -18.77
N LEU A 40 -10.32 -2.09 -18.00
CA LEU A 40 -9.22 -1.36 -17.37
C LEU A 40 -8.27 -0.75 -18.42
N LYS A 41 -7.99 -1.47 -19.51
CA LYS A 41 -7.18 -0.96 -20.62
C LYS A 41 -7.82 0.27 -21.26
N ASP A 42 -9.12 0.26 -21.51
CA ASP A 42 -9.82 1.40 -22.11
C ASP A 42 -9.77 2.65 -21.21
N LEU A 43 -9.89 2.45 -19.89
CA LEU A 43 -9.71 3.53 -18.91
C LEU A 43 -8.28 4.10 -18.94
N LEU A 44 -7.27 3.23 -19.00
CA LEU A 44 -5.86 3.63 -19.09
C LEU A 44 -5.57 4.38 -20.40
N ASP A 45 -6.02 3.86 -21.54
CA ASP A 45 -5.84 4.51 -22.84
C ASP A 45 -6.51 5.90 -22.84
N SER A 46 -7.74 5.98 -22.32
CA SER A 46 -8.49 7.24 -22.20
C SER A 46 -7.78 8.25 -21.31
N LYS A 47 -7.17 7.78 -20.21
CA LYS A 47 -6.40 8.63 -19.30
C LYS A 47 -5.11 9.12 -19.96
N LEU A 48 -4.38 8.22 -20.62
CA LEU A 48 -3.10 8.51 -21.29
C LEU A 48 -3.27 9.40 -22.52
N ALA A 49 -4.45 9.41 -23.15
CA ALA A 49 -4.76 10.37 -24.20
C ALA A 49 -4.85 11.83 -23.68
N GLN A 50 -5.00 12.03 -22.37
CA GLN A 50 -5.21 13.34 -21.75
C GLN A 50 -4.01 13.82 -20.92
N VAL A 51 -3.00 12.97 -20.70
CA VAL A 51 -1.88 13.28 -19.82
C VAL A 51 -0.56 12.83 -20.43
N GLU A 52 0.52 13.50 -20.04
CA GLU A 52 1.88 13.07 -20.32
C GLU A 52 2.49 12.50 -19.04
N VAL A 53 3.14 11.34 -19.13
CA VAL A 53 3.94 10.77 -18.02
C VAL A 53 5.36 11.26 -18.19
N VAL A 54 5.78 12.17 -17.30
CA VAL A 54 7.13 12.75 -17.30
C VAL A 54 7.95 12.21 -16.12
N GLU A 55 9.23 11.95 -16.37
CA GLU A 55 10.21 11.68 -15.32
C GLU A 55 10.77 13.02 -14.84
N LEU A 56 10.74 13.25 -13.52
CA LEU A 56 11.27 14.45 -12.90
C LEU A 56 12.41 14.06 -11.96
N GLU A 57 13.63 14.49 -12.28
CA GLU A 57 14.76 14.39 -11.37
C GLU A 57 14.54 15.29 -10.16
N VAL A 58 14.54 14.70 -8.97
CA VAL A 58 14.45 15.43 -7.69
C VAL A 58 15.71 15.17 -6.87
N GLY A 59 16.19 16.21 -6.19
CA GLY A 59 17.30 16.06 -5.26
C GLY A 59 16.93 15.12 -4.12
N THR A 60 17.78 14.15 -3.84
CA THR A 60 17.65 13.33 -2.63
C THR A 60 18.26 14.07 -1.44
N PRO A 61 17.62 14.06 -0.26
CA PRO A 61 18.26 14.53 0.95
C PRO A 61 19.59 13.79 1.15
N THR A 62 20.67 14.54 1.36
CA THR A 62 22.01 13.98 1.59
C THR A 62 22.06 13.16 2.88
N GLU A 63 21.13 13.45 3.81
CA GLU A 63 20.95 12.71 5.05
C GLU A 63 19.53 12.12 5.13
N PRO A 64 19.38 10.83 5.50
CA PRO A 64 18.06 10.26 5.70
C PRO A 64 17.36 10.89 6.91
N ALA A 65 16.08 11.26 6.75
CA ALA A 65 15.28 11.86 7.81
C ALA A 65 15.22 10.99 9.09
N TRP A 66 15.30 9.65 8.95
CA TRP A 66 15.30 8.72 10.08
C TRP A 66 16.53 8.87 10.99
N LYS A 67 17.64 9.48 10.53
CA LYS A 67 18.80 9.73 11.39
C LYS A 67 18.46 10.59 12.60
N THR A 68 17.50 11.51 12.47
CA THR A 68 17.09 12.40 13.58
C THR A 68 16.39 11.66 14.72
N ILE A 69 15.80 10.49 14.43
CA ILE A 69 15.03 9.70 15.39
C ILE A 69 15.76 8.42 15.82
N VAL A 70 16.98 8.18 15.32
CA VAL A 70 17.74 7.00 15.67
C VAL A 70 18.18 7.09 17.13
N GLY A 71 17.82 6.09 17.94
CA GLY A 71 18.19 6.05 19.35
C GLY A 71 17.41 6.99 20.27
N THR A 72 16.39 7.71 19.79
CA THR A 72 15.55 8.60 20.64
C THR A 72 14.95 7.89 21.85
N TRP A 73 14.64 6.60 21.70
CA TRP A 73 14.09 5.76 22.77
C TRP A 73 15.15 5.04 23.59
N LYS A 74 16.41 5.08 23.17
CA LYS A 74 17.51 4.48 23.92
C LYS A 74 17.73 5.30 25.18
N ASP A 75 17.68 4.65 26.33
CA ASP A 75 17.85 5.26 27.67
C ASP A 75 16.75 6.28 28.04
N HIS A 76 15.58 6.24 27.38
CA HIS A 76 14.44 7.07 27.77
C HIS A 76 13.95 6.64 29.17
N PRO A 77 13.67 7.58 30.10
CA PRO A 77 13.33 7.27 31.49
C PRO A 77 12.11 6.33 31.62
N ASP A 78 11.15 6.46 30.70
CA ASP A 78 9.92 5.67 30.72
C ASP A 78 10.05 4.33 29.96
N MET A 79 11.21 4.02 29.38
CA MET A 79 11.35 2.85 28.49
C MET A 79 11.11 1.53 29.22
N ASP A 80 11.53 1.42 30.48
CA ASP A 80 11.30 0.22 31.29
C ASP A 80 9.80 0.00 31.55
N GLU A 81 9.04 1.06 31.81
CA GLU A 81 7.59 0.99 32.01
C GLU A 81 6.86 0.63 30.71
N VAL A 82 7.25 1.24 29.59
CA VAL A 82 6.71 0.91 28.26
C VAL A 82 6.93 -0.57 27.93
N LEU A 83 8.13 -1.10 28.19
CA LEU A 83 8.43 -2.51 27.96
C LEU A 83 7.62 -3.44 28.88
N GLU A 84 7.39 -3.07 30.14
CA GLU A 84 6.54 -3.87 31.03
C GLU A 84 5.07 -3.86 30.57
N ASN A 85 4.55 -2.70 30.17
CA ASN A 85 3.20 -2.59 29.62
C ASN A 85 3.03 -3.44 28.35
N MET A 86 4.03 -3.45 27.46
CA MET A 86 4.02 -4.32 26.27
C MET A 86 4.06 -5.81 26.63
N ARG A 87 4.87 -6.21 27.62
CA ARG A 87 4.93 -7.61 28.10
C ARG A 87 3.59 -8.04 28.68
N GLU A 88 2.98 -7.19 29.50
CA GLU A 88 1.68 -7.46 30.12
C GLU A 88 0.58 -7.56 29.07
N TYR A 89 0.54 -6.63 28.12
CA TYR A 89 -0.37 -6.70 26.99
C TYR A 89 -0.20 -8.01 26.19
N ARG A 90 1.05 -8.43 25.93
CA ARG A 90 1.33 -9.69 25.23
C ARG A 90 0.83 -10.91 26.00
N ARG A 91 0.95 -10.93 27.33
CA ARG A 91 0.39 -12.00 28.18
C ARG A 91 -1.13 -12.07 28.03
N GLN A 92 -1.81 -10.93 28.02
CA GLN A 92 -3.26 -10.85 27.87
C GLN A 92 -3.73 -11.35 26.50
N VAL A 93 -3.10 -10.91 25.41
CA VAL A 93 -3.42 -11.39 24.05
C VAL A 93 -3.14 -12.88 23.87
N ASN A 94 -2.08 -13.40 24.50
CA ASN A 94 -1.80 -14.84 24.46
C ASN A 94 -2.86 -15.65 25.23
N ALA A 95 -3.42 -15.11 26.30
CA ALA A 95 -4.47 -15.76 27.10
C ALA A 95 -5.85 -15.65 26.45
N ASP A 96 -6.12 -14.55 25.74
CA ASP A 96 -7.33 -14.33 24.96
C ASP A 96 -6.98 -13.79 23.56
N PRO A 97 -6.88 -14.70 22.56
CA PRO A 97 -6.52 -14.34 21.19
C PRO A 97 -7.49 -13.38 20.47
N ASN A 98 -8.70 -13.17 21.04
CA ASN A 98 -9.71 -12.27 20.48
C ASN A 98 -9.71 -10.89 21.16
N ARG A 99 -8.78 -10.63 22.08
CA ARG A 99 -8.59 -9.31 22.70
C ARG A 99 -8.02 -8.33 21.67
N LEU A 100 -8.75 -7.23 21.46
CA LEU A 100 -8.35 -6.09 20.61
C LEU A 100 -7.37 -5.17 21.33
#